data_AF-A0A9P4E132-F1
#
_entry.id   AF-A0A9P4E132-F1
#
_cell.length_a   1.000
_cell.length_b   1.000
_cell.length_c   1.000
_cell.angle_alpha   90.00
_cell.angle_beta   90.00
_cell.angle_gamma   90.00
#
_symmetry.space_group_name_H-M   'P 1'
#
loop_
_entity.id
_entity.type
_entity.pdbx_description
1 polymer ?
#
loop_
_entity_poly.entity_id
_entity_poly.type
_entity_poly.pdbx_seq_one_letter_code
_entity_poly.pdbx_strand_id
1 'polypeptide(L)'
;MSQAIRESFMKTSSLFEEQDAATTDIPFVKYPDYENPTEENIRMVIGFKSAKLLQGKDDITPRGIPARKVVSCLHKGTYNELANLYNEISE
;
A
#
# COMPACT_ATOMS: atom_id res chain seq x y z
N MET A 1 -9.20 5.24 -8.93
CA MET A 1 -8.12 4.73 -8.05
C MET A 1 -8.33 5.07 -6.56
N SER A 2 -8.55 6.33 -6.18
CA SER A 2 -8.71 6.73 -4.77
C SER A 2 -9.81 5.99 -4.00
N GLN A 3 -10.95 5.74 -4.65
CA GLN A 3 -12.06 4.99 -4.04
C GLN A 3 -11.67 3.55 -3.69
N ALA A 4 -11.03 2.83 -4.62
CA ALA A 4 -10.56 1.46 -4.38
C ALA A 4 -9.54 1.40 -3.24
N ILE A 5 -8.61 2.37 -3.18
CA ILE A 5 -7.64 2.48 -2.09
C ILE A 5 -8.35 2.67 -0.74
N ARG A 6 -9.33 3.58 -0.69
CA ARG A 6 -10.13 3.82 0.51
C ARG A 6 -10.87 2.56 0.96
N GLU A 7 -11.55 1.88 0.06
CA GLU A 7 -12.29 0.65 0.36
C GLU A 7 -11.39 -0.46 0.87
N SER A 8 -10.22 -0.66 0.25
CA SER A 8 -9.23 -1.64 0.71
C SER A 8 -8.70 -1.31 2.11
N PHE A 9 -8.46 -0.04 2.43
CA PHE A 9 -8.05 0.35 3.78
C PHE A 9 -9.14 0.07 4.82
N MET A 10 -10.40 0.39 4.50
CA MET A 10 -11.52 0.09 5.41
C MET A 10 -11.66 -1.41 5.65
N LYS A 11 -11.66 -2.23 4.58
CA LYS A 11 -11.74 -3.70 4.70
C LYS A 11 -10.61 -4.28 5.54
N THR A 12 -9.37 -3.82 5.31
CA THR A 12 -8.22 -4.32 6.06
C THR A 12 -8.25 -3.85 7.51
N SER A 13 -8.69 -2.63 7.80
CA SER A 13 -8.87 -2.13 9.17
C SER A 13 -9.89 -2.97 9.94
N SER A 14 -11.03 -3.31 9.32
CA SER A 14 -12.02 -4.19 9.93
C SER A 14 -11.47 -5.58 10.25
N LEU A 15 -10.58 -6.13 9.42
CA LEU A 15 -9.91 -7.41 9.72
C LEU A 15 -9.02 -7.33 10.97
N PHE A 16 -8.32 -6.20 11.17
CA PHE A 16 -7.52 -5.98 12.37
C PHE A 16 -8.40 -5.92 13.62
N GLU A 17 -9.53 -5.22 13.55
CA GLU A 17 -10.52 -5.15 14.63
C GLU A 17 -11.11 -6.53 14.96
N GLU A 18 -11.52 -7.30 13.94
CA GLU A 18 -12.06 -8.66 14.10
C GLU A 18 -11.08 -9.63 14.79
N GLN A 19 -9.77 -9.42 14.62
CA GLN A 19 -8.73 -10.29 15.18
C GLN A 19 -8.03 -9.69 16.41
N ASP A 20 -8.62 -8.66 17.02
CA ASP A 20 -8.06 -7.93 18.17
C ASP A 20 -6.57 -7.60 17.96
N ALA A 21 -6.30 -6.98 16.81
CA ALA A 21 -4.97 -6.65 16.35
C ALA A 21 -4.82 -5.13 16.17
N ALA A 22 -3.65 -4.62 16.51
CA ALA A 22 -3.26 -3.25 16.25
C ALA A 22 -2.32 -3.19 15.05
N THR A 23 -2.45 -2.12 14.26
CA THR A 23 -1.44 -1.75 13.28
C THR A 23 -0.19 -1.24 14.01
N THR A 24 0.99 -1.51 13.47
CA THR A 24 2.26 -1.08 14.07
C THR A 24 2.87 0.14 13.39
N ASP A 25 2.29 0.57 12.27
CA ASP A 25 2.83 1.61 11.41
C ASP A 25 1.72 2.19 10.51
N ILE A 26 2.06 3.18 9.69
CA ILE A 26 1.15 3.78 8.72
C ILE A 26 0.74 2.81 7.60
N PRO A 27 -0.47 2.96 7.04
CA PRO A 27 -0.87 2.26 5.83
C PRO A 27 0.04 2.60 4.66
N PHE A 28 0.18 1.66 3.71
CA PHE A 28 0.95 1.88 2.49
C PHE A 28 0.26 1.30 1.27
N VAL A 29 0.64 1.83 0.10
CA VAL A 29 0.30 1.29 -1.22
C VAL A 29 1.60 1.01 -1.95
N LYS A 30 1.76 -0.21 -2.46
CA LYS A 30 2.87 -0.63 -3.31
C LYS A 30 2.34 -0.85 -4.73
N TYR A 31 3.08 -0.36 -5.70
CA TYR A 31 2.88 -0.62 -7.13
C TYR A 31 3.94 -1.63 -7.58
N PRO A 32 3.60 -2.93 -7.76
CA PRO A 32 4.57 -3.94 -8.17
C PRO A 32 5.12 -3.69 -9.58
N ASP A 33 4.27 -3.21 -10.48
CA ASP A 33 4.55 -3.03 -11.90
C ASP A 33 4.59 -1.53 -12.26
N TYR A 34 5.30 -0.73 -11.44
CA TYR A 34 5.32 0.74 -11.56
C TYR A 34 6.03 1.27 -12.80
N GLU A 35 6.80 0.44 -13.50
CA GLU A 35 7.55 0.83 -14.72
C GLU A 35 6.64 0.99 -15.94
N ASN A 36 5.46 0.34 -15.95
CA ASN A 36 4.48 0.44 -17.04
C ASN A 36 3.03 0.56 -16.50
N PRO A 37 2.72 1.58 -15.68
CA PRO A 37 1.39 1.70 -15.10
C PRO A 37 0.45 2.35 -16.12
N THR A 38 -0.47 1.57 -16.69
CA THR A 38 -1.64 2.11 -17.40
C THR A 38 -2.83 2.11 -16.46
N GLU A 39 -3.79 3.02 -16.64
CA GLU A 39 -5.01 3.05 -15.81
C GLU A 39 -5.77 1.71 -15.84
N GLU A 40 -5.69 0.99 -16.97
CA GLU A 40 -6.35 -0.29 -17.19
C GLU A 40 -5.59 -1.50 -16.62
N ASN A 41 -4.29 -1.37 -16.31
CA ASN A 41 -3.45 -2.47 -15.85
C ASN A 41 -2.63 -2.13 -14.60
N ILE A 42 -3.06 -1.14 -13.81
CA ILE A 42 -2.37 -0.78 -12.58
C ILE A 42 -2.65 -1.82 -11.49
N ARG A 43 -1.58 -2.53 -11.07
CA ARG A 43 -1.64 -3.43 -9.92
C ARG A 43 -1.20 -2.71 -8.65
N MET A 44 -1.97 -2.91 -7.58
CA MET A 44 -1.70 -2.32 -6.28
C MET A 44 -1.70 -3.40 -5.21
N VAL A 45 -0.76 -3.30 -4.28
CA VAL A 45 -0.77 -4.03 -3.02
C VAL A 45 -0.95 -3.01 -1.92
N ILE A 46 -2.12 -3.04 -1.28
CA ILE A 46 -2.52 -2.10 -0.23
C ILE A 46 -2.49 -2.86 1.09
N GLY A 47 -1.92 -2.27 2.14
CA GLY A 47 -1.84 -2.97 3.41
C GLY A 47 -1.38 -2.14 4.59
N PHE A 48 -1.35 -2.81 5.73
CA PHE A 48 -0.90 -2.32 7.03
C PHE A 48 0.19 -3.23 7.58
N LYS A 49 1.09 -2.68 8.40
CA LYS A 49 2.02 -3.50 9.19
C LYS A 49 1.31 -3.99 10.46
N SER A 50 1.59 -5.23 10.83
CA SER A 50 1.09 -5.88 12.04
C SER A 50 2.26 -6.45 12.86
N ALA A 51 2.15 -6.45 14.18
CA ALA A 51 3.10 -7.11 15.08
C ALA A 51 2.95 -8.64 15.06
N LYS A 52 1.75 -9.14 14.74
CA LYS A 52 1.41 -10.56 14.73
C LYS A 52 0.92 -10.99 13.35
N LEU A 53 1.12 -12.26 13.03
CA LEU A 53 0.60 -12.83 11.80
C LEU A 53 -0.92 -12.92 11.89
N LEU A 54 -1.62 -12.15 11.06
CA LEU A 54 -3.08 -12.22 10.95
C LEU A 54 -3.50 -13.40 10.09
N GLN A 55 -4.64 -13.98 10.38
CA GLN A 55 -5.28 -14.92 9.48
C GLN A 55 -5.85 -14.14 8.28
N GLY A 56 -5.49 -14.55 7.07
CA GLY A 56 -6.04 -13.95 5.85
C GLY A 56 -7.55 -14.16 5.76
N LYS A 57 -8.24 -13.25 5.07
CA LYS A 57 -9.68 -13.31 4.84
C LYS A 57 -9.98 -12.73 3.45
N ASP A 58 -10.77 -13.46 2.67
CA ASP A 58 -11.14 -13.09 1.30
C ASP A 58 -9.89 -12.78 0.44
N ASP A 59 -9.80 -11.54 -0.05
CA ASP A 59 -8.72 -10.98 -0.86
C ASP A 59 -7.52 -10.48 -0.02
N ILE A 60 -7.59 -10.52 1.31
CA ILE A 60 -6.55 -10.06 2.22
C ILE A 60 -5.68 -11.25 2.64
N THR A 61 -4.40 -11.20 2.27
CA THR A 61 -3.42 -12.25 2.61
C THR A 61 -2.24 -11.69 3.40
N PRO A 62 -1.80 -12.34 4.49
CA PRO A 62 -0.61 -11.93 5.22
C PRO A 62 0.63 -12.15 4.35
N ARG A 63 1.52 -11.17 4.28
CA ARG A 63 2.78 -11.25 3.52
C ARG A 63 3.92 -10.57 4.27
N GLY A 64 5.12 -11.14 4.13
CA GLY A 64 6.36 -10.46 4.48
C GLY A 64 6.80 -9.53 3.36
N ILE A 65 7.26 -8.32 3.71
CA ILE A 65 7.92 -7.42 2.76
C ILE A 65 9.42 -7.70 2.83
N PRO A 66 10.06 -8.16 1.74
CA PRO A 66 11.48 -8.47 1.76
C PRO A 66 12.30 -7.18 1.97
N ALA A 67 13.35 -7.28 2.78
CA ALA A 67 14.31 -6.19 2.96
C ALA A 67 15.03 -5.89 1.64
N ARG A 68 15.13 -4.62 1.27
CA ARG A 68 15.86 -4.15 0.08
C ARG A 68 16.32 -2.71 0.27
N LYS A 69 17.31 -2.29 -0.52
CA LYS A 69 17.67 -0.86 -0.62
C LYS A 69 16.61 -0.16 -1.48
N VAL A 70 16.17 1.02 -1.04
CA VAL A 70 15.20 1.85 -1.76
C VAL A 70 15.63 3.31 -1.71
N VAL A 71 15.31 4.06 -2.76
CA VAL A 71 15.27 5.52 -2.69
C VAL A 71 13.94 5.91 -2.07
N SER A 72 13.97 6.84 -1.11
CA SER A 72 12.78 7.30 -0.38
C SER A 72 12.76 8.81 -0.36
N CYS A 73 11.59 9.40 -0.65
CA CYS A 73 11.34 10.84 -0.55
C CYS A 73 10.02 11.09 0.18
N LEU A 74 9.93 12.21 0.89
CA LEU A 74 8.69 12.67 1.52
C LEU A 74 8.03 13.71 0.62
N HIS A 75 6.89 13.37 0.03
CA HIS A 75 6.04 14.32 -0.70
C HIS A 75 5.13 15.08 0.27
N LYS A 76 5.03 16.39 0.12
CA LYS A 76 4.01 17.22 0.77
C LYS A 76 3.26 18.01 -0.28
N GLY A 77 2.10 17.51 -0.69
CA GLY A 77 1.26 18.11 -1.71
C GLY A 77 0.02 17.27 -1.95
N THR A 78 -0.68 17.53 -3.04
CA THR A 78 -1.81 16.72 -3.45
C THR A 78 -1.33 15.37 -3.98
N TYR A 79 -2.20 14.35 -3.91
CA TYR A 79 -1.88 13.02 -4.43
C TYR A 79 -1.67 13.02 -5.95
N ASN A 80 -2.33 13.94 -6.68
CA ASN A 80 -2.17 14.05 -8.14
C ASN A 80 -0.77 14.51 -8.55
N GLU A 81 -0.07 15.25 -7.70
CA GLU A 81 1.30 15.71 -7.94
C GLU A 81 2.34 14.62 -7.65
N LEU A 82 1.94 13.51 -7.03
CA LEU A 82 2.85 12.42 -6.65
C LEU A 82 3.54 11.78 -7.86
N ALA A 83 2.88 11.75 -9.03
CA ALA A 83 3.47 11.20 -10.26
C ALA A 83 4.74 11.96 -10.68
N ASN A 84 4.78 13.28 -10.49
CA ASN A 84 5.96 14.09 -10.81
C ASN A 84 7.16 13.68 -9.96
N LEU A 85 6.95 13.41 -8.67
CA LEU A 85 8.01 12.97 -7.78
C LEU A 85 8.59 11.60 -8.19
N TYR A 86 7.74 10.68 -8.66
CA TYR A 86 8.23 9.39 -9.18
C TYR A 86 9.11 9.57 -10.42
N ASN A 87 8.77 10.52 -11.29
CA ASN A 87 9.60 10.85 -12.46
C ASN A 87 10.95 11.43 -12.02
N GLU A 88 10.97 12.39 -11.08
CA GLU A 88 12.20 12.99 -10.54
C GLU A 88 13.16 11.98 -9.90
N ILE A 89 12.62 10.94 -9.25
CA ILE A 89 13.44 9.87 -8.63
C ILE A 89 14.00 8.89 -9.68
N SER A 90 13.34 8.80 -10.84
CA SER A 90 13.71 7.86 -11.91
C SER A 90 14.74 8.44 -12.90
N GLU A 91 14.95 9.76 -12.89
CA GLU A 91 16.01 10.47 -13.61
C GLU A 91 17.38 10.34 -12.92
#